data_AF-A0A923VE39-F1
#
_entry.id   AF-A0A923VE39-F1
#
_cell.length_a   1.000
_cell.length_b   1.000
_cell.length_c   1.000
_cell.angle_alpha   90.00
_cell.angle_beta   90.00
_cell.angle_gamma   90.00
#
_symmetry.space_group_name_H-M   'P 1'
#
loop_
_entity.id
_entity.type
_entity.pdbx_description
1 polymer ?
#
loop_
_entity_poly.entity_id
_entity_poly.type
_entity_poly.pdbx_seq_one_letter_code
_entity_poly.pdbx_strand_id
1 'polypeptide(L)'
;MGKKRYFVQALSKHKKYTHECLKQLYHFRWGIEEAYKLFKARADLESFSGLSALSVKHDFYAAVFSMNICAAMSFPIEQKVRQESKEANLKYRKTVNKKNALSMVRECTAGVFRRKKIKRF
;
A
#
# COMPACT_ATOMS: atom_id res chain seq x y z
N MET A 1 -30.75 15.11 -7.45
CA MET A 1 -31.06 13.95 -6.60
C MET A 1 -30.17 12.77 -7.00
N GLY A 2 -29.04 12.56 -6.30
CA GLY A 2 -28.07 11.51 -6.62
C GLY A 2 -27.72 10.72 -5.37
N LYS A 3 -27.98 9.42 -5.40
CA LYS A 3 -28.02 8.49 -4.27
C LYS A 3 -26.67 8.38 -3.51
N LYS A 4 -26.47 9.18 -2.47
CA LYS A 4 -25.44 8.94 -1.42
C LYS A 4 -25.96 7.98 -0.32
N ARG A 5 -26.54 6.84 -0.69
CA ARG A 5 -27.23 5.93 0.24
C ARG A 5 -26.70 4.49 0.26
N TYR A 6 -25.52 4.21 -0.29
CA TYR A 6 -25.13 2.82 -0.54
C TYR A 6 -24.29 2.12 0.53
N PHE A 7 -23.89 2.76 1.64
CA PHE A 7 -23.06 2.06 2.65
C PHE A 7 -23.54 2.15 4.10
N VAL A 8 -24.20 3.26 4.49
CA VAL A 8 -24.75 3.41 5.85
C VAL A 8 -25.91 2.42 6.11
N GLN A 9 -26.59 1.98 5.05
CA GLN A 9 -27.82 1.20 5.16
C GLN A 9 -27.61 -0.28 5.53
N ALA A 10 -26.42 -0.84 5.30
CA ALA A 10 -26.10 -2.22 5.68
C ALA A 10 -25.77 -2.37 7.17
N LEU A 11 -25.08 -1.39 7.77
CA LEU A 11 -24.79 -1.38 9.21
C LEU A 11 -26.03 -1.02 10.04
N SER A 12 -26.91 -0.17 9.55
CA SER A 12 -28.03 0.36 10.34
C SER A 12 -29.09 -0.66 10.76
N LYS A 13 -29.07 -1.90 10.23
CA LYS A 13 -30.16 -2.86 10.44
C LYS A 13 -30.15 -3.57 11.80
N HIS A 14 -29.04 -3.64 12.54
CA HIS A 14 -29.01 -4.44 13.78
C HIS A 14 -28.24 -3.91 15.01
N LYS A 15 -27.49 -2.79 14.96
CA LYS A 15 -26.82 -2.23 16.17
C LYS A 15 -26.69 -0.70 16.13
N LYS A 16 -26.84 -0.04 17.28
CA LYS A 16 -26.47 1.38 17.47
C LYS A 16 -24.94 1.47 17.46
N TYR A 17 -24.35 2.02 16.40
CA TYR A 17 -22.91 2.25 16.33
C TYR A 17 -22.56 3.61 16.94
N THR A 18 -21.59 3.62 17.86
CA THR A 18 -21.06 4.86 18.42
C THR A 18 -20.34 5.68 17.36
N HIS A 19 -20.39 7.01 17.47
CA HIS A 19 -19.66 7.93 16.60
C HIS A 19 -18.16 7.59 16.46
N GLU A 20 -17.53 7.12 17.55
CA GLU A 20 -16.13 6.68 17.53
C GLU A 20 -15.86 5.51 16.59
N CYS A 21 -16.79 4.55 16.50
CA CYS A 21 -16.67 3.39 15.63
C CYS A 21 -16.73 3.81 14.14
N LEU A 22 -17.62 4.75 13.81
CA LEU A 22 -17.71 5.32 12.46
C LEU A 22 -16.46 6.13 12.11
N LYS A 23 -15.91 6.88 13.07
CA LYS A 23 -14.65 7.61 12.89
C LYS A 23 -13.48 6.68 12.59
N GLN A 24 -13.36 5.56 13.32
CA GLN A 24 -12.33 4.55 13.06
C GLN A 24 -12.52 3.89 11.70
N LEU A 25 -13.76 3.55 11.33
CA LEU A 25 -14.07 2.98 10.01
C LEU A 25 -13.67 3.93 8.87
N TYR A 26 -13.96 5.22 9.02
CA TYR A 26 -13.57 6.24 8.05
C TYR A 26 -12.05 6.39 7.95
N HIS A 27 -11.32 6.20 9.05
CA HIS A 27 -9.87 6.21 9.05
C HIS A 27 -9.26 5.05 8.25
N PHE A 28 -9.86 3.85 8.28
CA PHE A 28 -9.42 2.73 7.44
C PHE A 28 -9.55 3.03 5.94
N ARG A 29 -10.61 3.75 5.55
CA ARG A 29 -10.81 4.19 4.15
C ARG A 29 -9.67 5.07 3.66
N TRP A 30 -9.16 5.97 4.51
CA TRP A 30 -8.03 6.84 4.17
C TRP A 30 -6.75 6.05 3.85
N GLY A 31 -6.53 4.94 4.56
CA GLY A 31 -5.41 4.03 4.28
C GLY A 31 -5.44 3.48 2.85
N ILE A 32 -6.64 3.21 2.32
CA ILE A 32 -6.85 2.75 0.95
C ILE A 32 -6.59 3.88 -0.05
N GLU A 33 -7.04 5.10 0.23
CA GLU A 33 -6.79 6.26 -0.65
C GLU A 33 -5.31 6.56 -0.80
N GLU A 34 -4.54 6.53 0.30
CA GLU A 34 -3.09 6.71 0.26
C GLU A 34 -2.39 5.55 -0.48
N ALA A 35 -2.91 4.32 -0.38
CA ALA A 35 -2.40 3.20 -1.17
C ALA A 35 -2.64 3.40 -2.67
N TYR A 36 -3.82 3.87 -3.08
CA TYR A 36 -4.10 4.20 -4.49
C TYR A 36 -3.24 5.36 -5.00
N LYS A 37 -2.99 6.37 -4.17
CA LYS A 37 -2.09 7.47 -4.50
C LYS A 37 -0.67 6.97 -4.73
N LEU A 38 -0.18 6.06 -3.89
CA LEU A 38 1.11 5.41 -4.09
C LEU A 38 1.12 4.57 -5.36
N PHE A 39 0.06 3.81 -5.62
CA PHE A 39 -0.06 2.96 -6.80
C PHE A 39 -0.01 3.77 -8.10
N LYS A 40 -0.81 4.83 -8.22
CA LYS A 40 -0.81 5.67 -9.42
C LYS A 40 0.51 6.42 -9.59
N ALA A 41 0.94 7.14 -8.55
CA ALA A 41 2.02 8.11 -8.68
C ALA A 41 3.44 7.53 -8.50
N ARG A 42 3.57 6.33 -7.93
CA ARG A 42 4.88 5.72 -7.62
C ARG A 42 5.04 4.31 -8.12
N ALA A 43 3.95 3.61 -8.41
CA ALA A 43 4.01 2.36 -9.15
C ALA A 43 3.94 2.58 -10.67
N ASP A 44 3.91 3.85 -11.12
CA ASP A 44 3.95 4.29 -12.52
C ASP A 44 2.86 3.66 -13.38
N LEU A 45 1.67 3.46 -12.80
CA LEU A 45 0.54 2.80 -13.47
C LEU A 45 0.06 3.56 -14.71
N GLU A 46 0.43 4.83 -14.84
CA GLU A 46 0.06 5.69 -15.97
C GLU A 46 1.14 5.67 -17.07
N SER A 47 2.28 5.03 -16.83
CA SER A 47 3.42 4.93 -17.74
C SER A 47 3.68 3.47 -18.14
N PHE A 48 2.93 2.99 -19.12
CA PHE A 48 3.07 1.62 -19.63
C PHE A 48 4.31 1.47 -20.53
N SER A 49 4.96 0.32 -20.43
CA SER A 49 6.15 -0.03 -21.21
C SER A 49 5.84 -0.39 -22.67
N GLY A 50 4.58 -0.67 -23.01
CA GLY A 50 4.19 -1.08 -24.36
C GLY A 50 2.73 -0.79 -24.68
N LEU A 51 2.43 -0.77 -25.98
CA LEU A 51 1.09 -0.47 -26.53
C LEU A 51 0.14 -1.67 -26.52
N SER A 52 0.63 -2.87 -26.23
CA SER A 52 -0.19 -4.08 -26.22
C SER A 52 -0.95 -4.24 -24.89
N ALA A 53 -2.17 -4.79 -24.95
CA ALA A 53 -2.95 -5.11 -23.76
C ALA A 53 -2.21 -6.07 -22.81
N LEU A 54 -1.36 -6.95 -23.37
CA LEU A 54 -0.55 -7.88 -22.59
C LEU A 54 0.54 -7.15 -21.80
N SER A 55 1.25 -6.19 -22.43
CA SER A 55 2.25 -5.34 -21.76
C SER A 55 1.65 -4.56 -20.60
N VAL A 56 0.48 -3.94 -20.81
CA VAL A 56 -0.27 -3.24 -19.77
C VAL A 56 -0.60 -4.16 -18.59
N LYS A 57 -1.05 -5.38 -18.88
CA LYS A 57 -1.38 -6.37 -17.85
C LYS A 57 -0.13 -6.79 -17.05
N HIS A 58 1.01 -6.98 -17.71
CA HIS A 58 2.26 -7.30 -17.02
C HIS A 58 2.74 -6.18 -16.11
N ASP A 59 2.72 -4.93 -16.59
CA ASP A 59 3.14 -3.76 -15.80
C ASP A 59 2.27 -3.59 -14.56
N PHE A 60 0.95 -3.77 -14.71
CA PHE A 60 0.00 -3.75 -13.60
C PHE A 60 0.36 -4.80 -12.53
N TYR A 61 0.57 -6.06 -12.92
CA TYR A 61 0.89 -7.10 -11.94
C TYR A 61 2.27 -6.92 -11.31
N ALA A 62 3.27 -6.45 -12.06
CA ALA A 62 4.59 -6.15 -11.53
C ALA A 62 4.55 -5.04 -10.47
N ALA A 63 3.73 -4.00 -10.71
CA ALA A 63 3.47 -2.92 -9.77
C ALA A 63 2.82 -3.44 -8.46
N VAL A 64 1.74 -4.21 -8.58
CA VAL A 64 1.04 -4.81 -7.42
C VAL A 64 1.97 -5.73 -6.64
N PHE A 65 2.74 -6.58 -7.33
CA PHE A 65 3.68 -7.50 -6.70
C PHE A 65 4.76 -6.76 -5.89
N SER A 66 5.35 -5.71 -6.48
CA SER A 66 6.38 -4.89 -5.81
C SER A 66 5.82 -4.18 -4.57
N MET A 67 4.58 -3.67 -4.65
CA MET A 67 3.90 -3.06 -3.50
C MET A 67 3.61 -4.08 -2.40
N ASN A 68 3.22 -5.30 -2.74
CA ASN A 68 2.97 -6.37 -1.77
C ASN A 68 4.25 -6.78 -1.04
N ILE A 69 5.37 -6.95 -1.76
CA ILE A 69 6.67 -7.21 -1.12
C ILE A 69 7.06 -6.06 -0.20
N CYS A 70 6.91 -4.82 -0.66
CA CYS A 70 7.21 -3.65 0.16
C CYS A 70 6.38 -3.60 1.44
N ALA A 71 5.08 -3.93 1.36
CA ALA A 71 4.21 -3.99 2.53
C ALA A 71 4.65 -5.09 3.50
N ALA A 72 4.97 -6.29 2.99
CA ALA A 72 5.44 -7.41 3.80
C ALA A 72 6.76 -7.10 4.52
N MET A 73 7.72 -6.49 3.82
CA MET A 73 9.01 -6.09 4.41
C MET A 73 8.88 -4.92 5.39
N SER A 74 7.95 -3.99 5.14
CA SER A 74 7.75 -2.83 6.00
C SER A 74 6.99 -3.16 7.28
N PHE A 75 6.17 -4.22 7.30
CA PHE A 75 5.34 -4.58 8.45
C PHE A 75 6.12 -4.69 9.78
N PRO A 76 7.20 -5.50 9.90
CA PRO A 76 7.96 -5.58 11.15
C PRO A 76 8.68 -4.28 11.51
N ILE A 77 9.11 -3.51 10.51
CA ILE A 77 9.81 -2.23 10.70
C ILE A 77 8.84 -1.17 11.24
N GLU A 78 7.64 -1.08 10.68
CA GLU A 78 6.59 -0.16 11.15
C GLU A 78 6.18 -0.46 12.60
N GLN A 79 6.18 -1.74 13.00
CA GLN A 79 5.95 -2.14 14.40
C GLN A 79 7.06 -1.64 15.32
N LYS A 80 8.32 -1.89 14.97
CA LYS A 80 9.49 -1.42 15.75
C LYS A 80 9.53 0.09 15.87
N VAL A 81 9.41 0.82 14.77
CA VAL A 81 9.41 2.30 14.74
C VAL A 81 8.27 2.88 15.59
N ARG A 82 7.10 2.21 15.60
CA ARG A 82 5.98 2.62 16.45
C ARG A 82 6.30 2.43 17.93
N GLN A 83 6.94 1.33 18.29
CA GLN A 83 7.32 1.04 19.67
C GLN A 83 8.39 2.03 20.16
N GLU A 84 9.47 2.21 19.41
CA GLU A 84 10.53 3.18 19.72
C GLU A 84 9.99 4.61 19.86
N SER A 85 9.04 5.01 19.02
CA SER A 85 8.42 6.34 19.11
C SER A 85 7.65 6.54 20.41
N LYS A 86 7.06 5.48 20.98
CA LYS A 86 6.36 5.52 22.27
C LYS A 86 7.35 5.56 23.42
N GLU A 87 8.39 4.74 23.37
CA GLU A 87 9.43 4.67 24.39
C GLU A 87 10.20 6.00 24.50
N ALA A 88 10.49 6.64 23.38
CA ALA A 88 11.15 7.95 23.35
C ALA A 88 10.22 9.14 23.63
N ASN A 89 8.94 8.89 23.96
CA ASN A 89 7.91 9.88 24.29
C ASN A 89 7.84 11.07 23.30
N LEU A 90 7.97 10.77 22.00
CA LEU A 90 8.06 11.80 20.96
C LEU A 90 6.71 12.50 20.76
N LYS A 91 6.74 13.83 20.61
CA LYS A 91 5.56 14.64 20.26
C LYS A 91 4.85 14.15 18.99
N TYR A 92 5.62 13.61 18.03
CA TYR A 92 5.11 13.09 16.78
C TYR A 92 5.58 11.65 16.55
N ARG A 93 4.66 10.80 16.08
CA ARG A 93 4.94 9.41 15.74
C ARG A 93 5.80 9.34 14.47
N LYS A 94 6.92 8.62 14.53
CA LYS A 94 7.72 8.32 13.33
C LYS A 94 7.01 7.30 12.46
N THR A 95 7.16 7.46 11.14
CA THR A 95 6.60 6.54 10.14
C THR A 95 7.68 6.19 9.12
N VAL A 96 7.56 5.00 8.53
CA VAL A 96 8.48 4.56 7.48
C VAL A 96 8.20 5.37 6.20
N ASN A 97 9.26 5.84 5.54
CA ASN A 97 9.14 6.49 4.25
C ASN A 97 8.81 5.45 3.17
N LYS A 98 7.51 5.27 2.91
CA LYS A 98 6.99 4.28 1.95
C LYS A 98 7.50 4.47 0.52
N LYS A 99 7.82 5.70 0.13
CA LYS A 99 8.38 5.98 -1.22
C LYS A 99 9.78 5.38 -1.35
N ASN A 100 10.63 5.64 -0.34
CA ASN A 100 11.99 5.13 -0.34
C ASN A 100 12.01 3.60 -0.21
N ALA A 101 11.17 3.06 0.67
CA ALA A 101 11.02 1.61 0.83
C ALA A 101 10.64 0.92 -0.49
N LEU A 102 9.68 1.49 -1.24
CA LEU A 102 9.26 0.95 -2.53
C LEU A 102 10.39 0.98 -3.57
N SER A 103 11.19 2.07 -3.61
CA SER A 103 12.35 2.18 -4.51
C SER A 103 13.38 1.09 -4.23
N MET A 104 13.75 0.91 -2.95
CA MET A 104 14.68 -0.14 -2.52
C MET A 104 14.18 -1.53 -2.89
N VAL A 105 12.89 -1.80 -2.66
CA VAL A 105 12.28 -3.09 -3.00
C VAL A 105 12.34 -3.36 -4.50
N ARG A 106 12.07 -2.36 -5.35
CA ARG A 106 12.18 -2.50 -6.81
C ARG A 106 13.60 -2.89 -7.23
N GLU A 107 14.62 -2.25 -6.66
CA GLU A 107 16.03 -2.56 -6.95
C GLU A 107 16.42 -3.98 -6.48
N CYS A 108 16.06 -4.35 -5.25
CA CYS A 108 16.33 -5.67 -4.71
C CYS A 108 15.63 -6.77 -5.52
N THR A 109 14.38 -6.53 -5.92
CA THR A 109 13.57 -7.47 -6.71
C THR A 109 14.24 -7.74 -8.06
N ALA A 110 14.71 -6.70 -8.76
CA ALA A 110 15.49 -6.87 -9.99
C ALA A 110 16.78 -7.68 -9.77
N GLY A 111 17.42 -7.55 -8.60
CA GLY A 111 18.55 -8.39 -8.18
C GLY A 111 18.21 -9.88 -8.07
N VAL A 112 17.06 -10.21 -7.47
CA VAL A 112 16.60 -11.61 -7.29
C VAL A 112 16.37 -12.29 -8.65
N PHE A 113 15.74 -11.60 -9.61
CA PHE A 113 15.47 -12.17 -10.93
C PHE A 113 16.71 -12.28 -11.83
N ARG A 114 17.68 -11.36 -11.71
CA ARG A 114 18.94 -11.43 -12.48
C ARG A 114 19.83 -12.59 -12.05
N ARG A 115 19.87 -12.95 -10.76
CA ARG A 115 20.76 -14.02 -10.25
C ARG A 115 20.43 -15.42 -10.78
N LYS A 116 19.21 -15.68 -11.26
CA LYS A 116 18.84 -16.96 -11.88
C LYS A 116 19.46 -17.19 -13.26
N LYS A 117 20.05 -16.18 -13.92
CA LYS A 117 20.79 -16.36 -15.18
C LYS A 117 22.27 -16.74 -15.02
N ILE A 118 22.81 -16.76 -13.79
CA ILE A 118 24.21 -17.14 -13.50
C ILE A 118 24.23 -18.49 -12.78
N LYS A 119 23.84 -19.55 -13.49
CA LYS A 119 24.14 -20.99 -13.22
C LYS A 119 23.48 -21.84 -14.31
N ARG A 120 23.76 -21.48 -15.56
CA ARG A 120 23.42 -22.30 -16.73
C ARG A 120 24.55 -22.16 -17.75
N PHE A 121 25.74 -22.62 -17.35
CA PHE A 121 26.82 -23.22 -18.14
C PHE A 121 27.74 -23.90 -17.13
#